data_AF-A0A5B7HMI5-F1
#
_entry.id   AF-A0A5B7HMI5-F1
#
_cell.length_a   1.000
_cell.length_b   1.000
_cell.length_c   1.000
_cell.angle_alpha   90.00
_cell.angle_beta   90.00
_cell.angle_gamma   90.00
#
_symmetry.space_group_name_H-M   'P 1'
#
loop_
_entity.id
_entity.type
_entity.pdbx_description
1 polymer ?
#
loop_
_entity_poly.entity_id
_entity_poly.type
_entity_poly.pdbx_seq_one_letter_code
_entity_poly.pdbx_strand_id
1 'polypeptide(L)' 'MCHRAGFNEVDDHDVQDLLESHAEALSNDELIELDKASQEAEKEGDEEEPVRGLDIKTLRECLGGIEKL' A
#
# COMPACT_ATOMS: atom_id res chain seq x y z
N MET A 1 21.52 -13.83 27.16
CA MET A 1 20.08 -13.82 26.89
C MET A 1 19.70 -12.41 26.50
N CYS A 2 19.35 -12.22 25.22
CA CYS A 2 19.12 -10.91 24.63
C CYS A 2 17.67 -10.48 24.91
N HIS A 3 17.46 -9.54 25.84
CA HIS A 3 16.20 -8.80 26.00
C HIS A 3 16.39 -7.32 25.60
N ARG A 4 17.27 -7.06 24.62
CA ARG A 4 17.92 -5.78 24.34
C ARG A 4 17.02 -4.68 23.73
N ALA A 5 15.70 -4.85 23.69
CA ALA A 5 14.82 -3.85 23.08
C ALA A 5 13.48 -3.60 23.79
N GLY A 6 13.22 -4.19 24.96
CA GLY A 6 12.00 -3.91 25.73
C GLY A 6 10.69 -4.43 25.11
N PHE A 7 10.78 -5.39 24.18
CA PHE A 7 9.60 -6.11 23.69
C PHE A 7 9.26 -7.26 24.66
N ASN A 8 7.96 -7.47 24.88
CA ASN A 8 7.48 -8.66 25.58
C ASN A 8 7.69 -9.89 24.70
N GLU A 9 8.04 -11.00 25.35
CA GLU A 9 8.04 -12.31 24.71
C GLU A 9 6.59 -12.71 24.44
N VAL A 10 6.32 -13.17 23.21
CA VAL A 10 5.01 -13.69 22.81
C VAL A 10 4.97 -15.16 23.17
N ASP A 11 4.00 -15.55 23.98
CA ASP A 11 3.77 -16.94 24.37
C ASP A 11 2.59 -17.58 23.61
N ASP A 12 2.34 -18.87 23.86
CA ASP A 12 1.28 -19.61 23.19
C ASP A 12 -0.12 -19.07 23.53
N HIS A 13 -0.29 -18.43 24.69
CA HIS A 13 -1.54 -17.80 25.09
C HIS A 13 -1.79 -16.54 24.27
N ASP A 14 -0.77 -15.70 24.07
CA ASP A 14 -0.87 -14.52 23.20
C ASP A 14 -1.29 -14.89 21.77
N VAL A 15 -0.76 -16.00 21.23
CA VAL A 15 -1.13 -16.52 19.90
C VAL A 15 -2.56 -17.02 19.88
N GLN A 16 -2.98 -17.74 20.92
CA GLN A 16 -4.32 -18.29 21.02
C GLN A 16 -5.39 -17.18 21.10
N ASP A 17 -5.16 -16.15 21.92
CA ASP A 17 -6.06 -15.00 22.05
C ASP A 17 -6.25 -14.26 20.70
N LEU A 18 -5.17 -14.12 19.93
CA LEU A 18 -5.23 -13.50 18.61
C LEU A 18 -6.09 -14.32 17.64
N LEU A 19 -5.90 -15.64 17.64
CA LEU A 19 -6.68 -16.53 16.77
C LEU A 19 -8.15 -16.57 17.16
N GLU A 20 -8.44 -16.59 18.46
CA GLU A 20 -9.82 -16.61 18.96
C GLU A 20 -10.55 -15.31 18.66
N SER A 21 -9.88 -14.15 18.79
CA SER A 21 -10.48 -12.85 18.47
C SER A 21 -10.82 -12.65 16.99
N HIS A 22 -10.25 -13.46 16.08
CA HIS A 22 -10.50 -13.41 14.63
C HIS A 22 -11.06 -14.73 14.09
N ALA A 23 -11.53 -15.62 14.95
CA ALA A 23 -12.07 -16.93 14.54
C ALA A 23 -13.46 -16.80 13.89
N GLU A 24 -14.19 -15.73 14.19
CA GLU A 24 -15.52 -15.51 13.66
C GLU A 24 -15.46 -15.06 12.19
N ALA A 25 -16.26 -15.72 11.36
CA ALA A 25 -16.42 -15.32 9.97
C ALA A 25 -17.24 -14.03 9.90
N LEU A 26 -16.81 -13.12 9.02
CA LEU A 26 -17.56 -11.91 8.72
C LEU A 26 -18.94 -12.25 8.17
N SER A 27 -19.94 -11.48 8.60
CA SER A 27 -21.27 -11.52 8.02
C SER A 27 -21.28 -10.94 6.59
N ASN A 28 -22.35 -11.22 5.85
CA ASN A 28 -22.51 -10.69 4.49
C ASN A 28 -22.55 -9.16 4.46
N ASP A 29 -23.14 -8.52 5.48
CA ASP A 29 -23.24 -7.06 5.55
C ASP A 29 -21.86 -6.44 5.81
N GLU A 30 -21.07 -7.02 6.72
CA GLU A 30 -19.68 -6.61 7.00
C GLU A 30 -18.77 -6.78 5.79
N LEU A 31 -18.93 -7.86 5.02
CA LEU A 31 -18.20 -8.06 3.77
C LEU A 31 -18.52 -6.99 2.72
N ILE A 32 -19.79 -6.59 2.61
CA ILE A 32 -20.23 -5.53 1.69
C ILE A 32 -19.67 -4.17 2.12
N GLU A 33 -19.62 -3.89 3.41
CA GLU A 33 -19.00 -2.66 3.93
C GLU A 33 -17.49 -2.62 3.69
N LEU A 34 -16.80 -3.75 3.91
CA LEU A 34 -15.36 -3.86 3.66
C LEU A 34 -15.02 -3.69 2.17
N ASP A 35 -15.82 -4.26 1.27
CA ASP A 35 -15.67 -4.09 -0.19
C ASP A 35 -15.78 -2.63 -0.60
N LYS A 36 -16.77 -1.90 -0.06
CA LYS A 36 -16.93 -0.46 -0.31
C LYS A 36 -15.75 0.35 0.21
N ALA A 37 -15.32 0.08 1.44
CA ALA A 37 -14.17 0.75 2.05
C ALA A 37 -12.87 0.50 1.24
N SER A 38 -12.69 -0.72 0.74
CA SER A 38 -11.56 -1.07 -0.13
C SER A 38 -11.59 -0.29 -1.45
N GLN A 39 -12.76 -0.17 -2.09
CA GLN A 39 -12.92 0.60 -3.32
C GLN A 39 -12.71 2.11 -3.10
N GLU A 40 -13.06 2.65 -1.95
CA GLU A 40 -12.77 4.04 -1.59
C GLU A 40 -11.27 4.28 -1.39
N ALA A 41 -10.58 3.36 -0.71
CA ALA A 41 -9.13 3.43 -0.52
C ALA A 41 -8.35 3.26 -1.82
N GLU A 42 -8.82 2.42 -2.75
CA GLU A 42 -8.20 2.24 -4.07
C GLU A 42 -8.30 3.52 -4.92
N LYS A 43 -9.42 4.24 -4.85
CA LYS A 43 -9.62 5.52 -5.56
C LYS A 43 -8.78 6.67 -5.00
N GLU A 44 -8.36 6.60 -3.73
CA GLU A 44 -7.44 7.57 -3.14
C GLU A 44 -5.99 7.39 -3.63
N GLY A 45 -5.64 6.21 -4.15
CA GLY A 45 -4.35 5.91 -4.79
C GLY A 45 -4.34 6.04 -6.31
N ASP A 46 -5.51 6.17 -6.95
CA ASP A 46 -5.70 6.39 -8.39
C ASP A 46 -5.63 7.88 -8.78
N GLU A 47 -4.83 8.67 -8.05
CA GLU A 47 -4.20 9.82 -8.70
C GLU A 47 -3.10 9.24 -9.60
N GLU A 48 -3.47 8.80 -10.82
CA GLU A 48 -2.50 8.51 -11.86
C GLU A 48 -1.48 9.65 -11.85
N GLU A 49 -0.21 9.36 -11.49
CA GLU A 49 0.85 10.37 -11.61
C GLU A 49 0.73 10.88 -13.03
N PRO A 50 0.45 12.18 -13.25
CA PRO A 50 0.16 12.66 -14.59
C PRO A 50 1.34 12.23 -15.42
N VAL A 51 1.12 11.35 -16.40
CA VAL A 51 2.17 10.95 -17.34
C VAL A 51 2.64 12.28 -17.90
N ARG A 52 3.79 12.76 -17.41
CA ARG A 52 4.38 14.03 -17.82
C ARG A 52 4.92 13.78 -19.21
N GLY A 53 3.98 13.69 -20.16
CA GLY A 53 4.22 13.41 -21.55
C GLY A 53 5.13 14.51 -22.04
N LEU A 54 6.41 14.18 -22.18
CA LEU A 54 7.37 15.05 -22.83
C LEU A 54 6.89 15.21 -24.26
N ASP A 55 6.47 16.43 -24.58
CA ASP A 55 6.06 16.72 -25.93
C ASP A 55 7.25 16.55 -26.90
N ILE A 56 6.93 16.25 -28.16
CA ILE A 56 7.94 15.93 -29.16
C ILE A 56 8.83 17.15 -29.48
N LYS A 57 8.34 18.39 -29.29
CA LYS A 57 9.14 19.61 -29.51
C LYS A 57 10.24 19.73 -28.45
N THR A 58 9.93 19.41 -27.20
CA THR A 58 10.83 19.46 -26.05
C THR A 58 11.88 18.37 -26.14
N LEU A 59 11.48 17.16 -26.57
CA LEU A 59 12.41 16.07 -26.84
C LEU A 59 13.42 16.46 -27.93
N ARG A 60 12.95 17.05 -29.05
CA ARG A 60 13.81 17.48 -30.16
C ARG A 60 14.81 18.57 -29.75
N GLU A 61 14.38 19.50 -28.90
CA GLU A 61 15.25 20.56 -28.36
C GLU A 61 16.34 19.98 -27.44
N CYS A 62 15.98 19.05 -26.55
CA CYS A 62 16.95 18.37 -25.69
C CYS A 62 17.99 17.59 -26.49
N LEU A 63 17.56 16.84 -27.52
CA LEU A 63 18.46 16.06 -28.38
C LEU A 63 19.36 16.95 -29.26
N GLY A 64 18.87 18.09 -29.72
CA GLY A 64 19.69 19.06 -30.47
C GLY A 64 20.86 19.64 -29.65
N GLY A 65 20.76 19.63 -28.32
CA GLY A 65 21.84 20.02 -27.41
C GLY A 65 22.93 18.96 -27.23
N ILE A 66 22.64 17.69 -27.55
CA ILE A 66 23.57 16.55 -27.35
C ILE A 66 24.60 16.48 -28.49
N GLU A 67 24.28 17.00 -29.67
CA GLU A 67 25.15 16.97 -30.87
C GLU A 67 26.41 17.86 -30.75
N LYS A 68 26.58 18.59 -29.64
CA LYS A 68 27.72 19.49 -29.38
C LYS A 68 28.69 18.98 -28.30
N LEU A 69 28.58 17.73 -27.85
CA LEU A 69 29.53 17.08 -26.94
C LEU A 69 30.56 16.22 -27.69
#